data_AF-A0A8T4MA89-F1
#
_entry.id   AF-A0A8T4MA89-F1
#
_cell.length_a   1.000
_cell.length_b   1.000
_cell.length_c   1.000
_cell.angle_alpha   90.00
_cell.angle_beta   90.00
_cell.angle_gamma   90.00
#
_symmetry.space_group_name_H-M   'P 1'
#
loop_
_entity.id
_entity.type
_entity.pdbx_description
1 polymer ?
#
loop_
_entity_poly.entity_id
_entity_poly.type
_entity_poly.pdbx_seq_one_letter_code
_entity_poly.pdbx_strand_id
1 'polypeptide(L)'
;MAQKPKLSLEQQIDLQQIVAVEVEQHRRGEIENFTTTRELALVYNTNKDRISIYLRKLIPAEDLKYRNSHLASQIRSGENHSMYGKHHSEEIKRKISEANSGERGYWYGKTLPEKIRKKMSLGQLKRKERDGSTILLEAKLKILEWFKTNDSPMKGKKHSELTRRKMKINHANVNGENNPRWNGGTSFLPYSHLFTLILKKYVRARDEYQCQFCGISEDGKAHAVHHMTMTKIMILNSIY
;
A
#
# COMPACT_ATOMS: atom_id res chain seq x y z
N MET A 1 -0.05 -25.76 35.02
CA MET A 1 -0.98 -24.85 34.32
C MET A 1 -2.32 -25.55 34.18
N ALA A 2 -3.39 -25.03 34.79
CA ALA A 2 -4.71 -25.66 34.73
C ALA A 2 -5.19 -25.75 33.27
N GLN A 3 -5.66 -26.92 32.84
CA GLN A 3 -6.26 -27.07 31.51
C GLN A 3 -7.54 -26.24 31.45
N LYS A 4 -7.59 -25.27 30.54
CA LYS A 4 -8.79 -24.44 30.35
C LYS A 4 -10.00 -25.30 29.94
N PRO A 5 -11.21 -24.98 30.42
CA PRO A 5 -12.39 -25.83 30.27
C PRO A 5 -12.85 -25.97 28.81
N LYS A 6 -13.65 -27.02 28.57
CA LYS A 6 -14.36 -27.24 27.31
C LYS A 6 -15.61 -26.34 27.28
N LEU A 7 -15.96 -25.79 26.13
CA LEU A 7 -17.18 -24.98 25.99
C LEU A 7 -18.43 -25.85 26.26
N SER A 8 -19.37 -25.32 27.04
CA SER A 8 -20.70 -25.88 27.21
C SER A 8 -21.47 -25.89 25.88
N LEU A 9 -22.57 -26.63 25.80
CA LEU A 9 -23.40 -26.64 24.59
C LEU A 9 -23.98 -25.24 24.30
N GLU A 10 -24.41 -24.54 25.33
CA GLU A 10 -24.91 -23.16 25.24
C GLU A 10 -23.84 -22.22 24.69
N GLN A 11 -22.59 -22.30 25.19
CA GLN A 11 -21.46 -21.52 24.68
C GLN A 11 -21.10 -21.87 23.22
N GLN A 12 -21.34 -23.10 22.78
CA GLN A 12 -21.13 -23.50 21.38
C GLN A 12 -22.20 -22.90 20.45
N ILE A 13 -23.46 -22.87 20.89
CA ILE A 13 -24.56 -22.24 20.15
C ILE A 13 -24.33 -20.72 20.06
N ASP A 14 -23.96 -20.09 21.17
CA ASP A 14 -23.62 -18.67 21.23
C ASP A 14 -22.45 -18.34 20.28
N LEU A 15 -21.35 -19.10 20.33
CA LEU A 15 -20.22 -18.95 19.39
C LEU A 15 -20.65 -19.06 17.92
N GLN A 16 -21.57 -19.97 17.61
CA GLN A 16 -22.10 -20.14 16.26
C GLN A 16 -22.92 -18.92 15.82
N GLN A 17 -23.78 -18.40 16.70
CA GLN A 17 -24.62 -17.24 16.43
C GLN A 17 -23.78 -15.98 16.23
N ILE A 18 -22.80 -15.72 17.10
CA ILE A 18 -21.90 -14.56 16.97
C ILE A 18 -21.23 -14.57 15.61
N VAL A 19 -20.61 -15.68 15.22
CA VAL A 19 -19.86 -15.75 13.96
C VAL A 19 -20.77 -15.66 12.73
N ALA A 20 -21.98 -16.23 12.81
CA ALA A 20 -22.96 -16.11 11.73
C ALA A 20 -23.41 -14.65 11.54
N VAL A 21 -23.71 -13.95 12.64
CA VAL A 21 -24.12 -12.53 12.61
C VAL A 21 -22.98 -11.66 12.08
N GLU A 22 -21.74 -11.86 12.55
CA GLU A 22 -20.58 -11.11 12.04
C GLU A 22 -20.39 -11.26 10.54
N VAL A 23 -20.51 -12.50 10.01
CA VAL A 23 -20.36 -12.74 8.57
C VAL A 23 -21.42 -11.98 7.77
N GLU A 24 -22.67 -11.98 8.23
CA GLU A 24 -23.75 -11.24 7.57
C GLU A 24 -23.58 -9.73 7.68
N GLN A 25 -23.20 -9.21 8.85
CA GLN A 25 -22.92 -7.78 9.04
C GLN A 25 -21.76 -7.30 8.16
N HIS A 26 -20.69 -8.10 8.05
CA HIS A 26 -19.55 -7.76 7.19
C HIS A 26 -19.95 -7.80 5.71
N ARG A 27 -20.78 -8.77 5.29
CA ARG A 27 -21.33 -8.82 3.92
C ARG A 27 -22.16 -7.58 3.59
N ARG A 28 -22.89 -7.05 4.57
CA ARG A 28 -23.68 -5.81 4.46
C ARG A 28 -22.84 -4.53 4.59
N GLY A 29 -21.57 -4.65 4.99
CA GLY A 29 -20.68 -3.51 5.22
C GLY A 29 -20.98 -2.75 6.52
N GLU A 30 -21.72 -3.35 7.45
CA GLU A 30 -22.03 -2.77 8.77
C GLU A 30 -20.82 -2.83 9.72
N ILE A 31 -19.96 -3.84 9.55
CA ILE A 31 -18.70 -3.99 10.28
C ILE A 31 -17.51 -4.07 9.32
N GLU A 32 -16.41 -3.42 9.70
CA GLU A 32 -15.16 -3.41 8.91
C GLU A 32 -14.27 -4.62 9.22
N ASN A 33 -14.29 -5.09 10.47
CA ASN A 33 -13.35 -6.09 10.98
C ASN A 33 -14.08 -7.22 11.71
N PHE A 34 -13.52 -8.42 11.65
CA PHE A 34 -14.03 -9.58 12.37
C PHE A 34 -13.39 -9.70 13.75
N THR A 35 -14.14 -10.24 14.71
CA THR A 35 -13.56 -10.68 15.98
C THR A 35 -12.58 -11.81 15.72
N THR A 36 -11.36 -11.66 16.23
CA THR A 36 -10.29 -12.64 16.07
C THR A 36 -10.54 -13.88 16.93
N THR A 37 -9.96 -15.01 16.51
CA THR A 37 -10.02 -16.26 17.29
C THR A 37 -9.38 -16.12 18.68
N ARG A 38 -8.47 -15.15 18.86
CA ARG A 38 -7.87 -14.84 20.16
C ARG A 38 -8.85 -14.09 21.06
N GLU A 39 -9.57 -13.11 20.54
CA GLU A 39 -10.61 -12.38 21.30
C GLU A 39 -11.74 -13.32 21.72
N LEU A 40 -12.24 -14.16 20.80
CA LEU A 40 -13.23 -15.19 21.16
C LEU A 40 -12.72 -16.13 22.27
N ALA A 41 -11.44 -16.51 22.22
CA ALA A 41 -10.86 -17.36 23.26
C ALA A 41 -10.76 -16.66 24.63
N LEU A 42 -10.61 -15.33 24.65
CA LEU A 42 -10.65 -14.54 25.90
C LEU A 42 -12.07 -14.51 26.47
N VAL A 43 -13.08 -14.25 25.62
CA VAL A 43 -14.51 -14.20 26.02
C VAL A 43 -14.94 -15.51 26.68
N TYR A 44 -14.68 -16.66 26.04
CA TYR A 44 -15.07 -17.97 26.58
C TYR A 44 -14.06 -18.56 27.57
N ASN A 45 -13.06 -17.78 28.00
CA ASN A 45 -11.96 -18.20 28.86
C ASN A 45 -11.36 -19.56 28.47
N THR A 46 -11.07 -19.73 27.18
CA THR A 46 -10.54 -20.98 26.62
C THR A 46 -9.23 -20.75 25.85
N ASN A 47 -8.82 -21.72 25.04
CA ASN A 47 -7.68 -21.60 24.13
C ASN A 47 -8.19 -21.34 22.69
N LYS A 48 -7.48 -20.49 21.93
CA LYS A 48 -7.72 -20.22 20.50
C LYS A 48 -7.82 -21.50 19.67
N ASP A 49 -7.08 -22.54 20.03
CA ASP A 49 -7.04 -23.79 19.27
C ASP A 49 -8.35 -24.57 19.46
N ARG A 50 -8.94 -24.49 20.66
CA ARG A 50 -10.26 -25.06 20.94
C ARG A 50 -11.35 -24.31 20.19
N ILE A 51 -11.34 -22.98 20.21
CA ILE A 51 -12.26 -22.17 19.38
C ILE A 51 -12.11 -22.55 17.90
N SER A 52 -10.89 -22.67 17.39
CA SER A 52 -10.63 -23.08 15.99
C SER A 52 -11.19 -24.47 15.64
N ILE A 53 -11.22 -25.39 16.61
CA ILE A 53 -11.85 -26.71 16.44
C ILE A 53 -13.38 -26.55 16.36
N TYR A 54 -13.99 -25.79 17.27
CA TYR A 54 -15.43 -25.56 17.27
C TYR A 54 -15.90 -24.82 16.02
N LEU A 55 -15.20 -23.77 15.59
CA LEU A 55 -15.52 -23.05 14.37
C LEU A 55 -15.56 -23.96 13.14
N ARG A 56 -14.59 -24.88 13.01
CA ARG A 56 -14.57 -25.88 11.93
C ARG A 56 -15.72 -26.89 11.99
N LYS A 57 -16.28 -27.13 13.18
CA LYS A 57 -17.36 -28.10 13.38
C LYS A 57 -18.75 -27.48 13.25
N LEU A 58 -18.92 -26.23 13.71
CA LEU A 58 -20.22 -25.59 13.90
C LEU A 58 -20.59 -24.61 12.78
N ILE A 59 -19.62 -24.05 12.05
CA ILE A 59 -19.84 -23.04 11.02
C ILE A 59 -19.82 -23.68 9.63
N PRO A 60 -20.72 -23.30 8.70
CA PRO A 60 -20.63 -23.71 7.30
C PRO A 60 -19.26 -23.41 6.70
N ALA A 61 -18.76 -24.33 5.87
CA ALA A 61 -17.41 -24.23 5.32
C ALA A 61 -17.19 -22.96 4.47
N GLU A 62 -18.24 -22.48 3.79
CA GLU A 62 -18.21 -21.26 2.99
C GLU A 62 -18.03 -20.00 3.84
N ASP A 63 -18.83 -19.85 4.90
CA ASP A 63 -18.74 -18.72 5.83
C ASP A 63 -17.41 -18.73 6.57
N LEU A 64 -16.95 -19.91 6.99
CA LEU A 64 -15.66 -20.05 7.63
C LEU A 64 -14.50 -19.68 6.70
N LYS A 65 -14.57 -20.05 5.42
CA LYS A 65 -13.58 -19.66 4.40
C LYS A 65 -13.60 -18.16 4.16
N TYR A 66 -14.78 -17.56 4.04
CA TYR A 66 -14.97 -16.12 3.86
C TYR A 66 -14.37 -15.34 5.03
N ARG A 67 -14.74 -15.70 6.26
CA ARG A 67 -14.24 -15.09 7.49
C ARG A 67 -12.72 -15.21 7.62
N ASN A 68 -12.16 -16.41 7.39
CA ASN A 68 -10.72 -16.63 7.49
C ASN A 68 -9.91 -15.82 6.46
N SER A 69 -10.44 -15.63 5.24
CA SER A 69 -9.78 -14.78 4.23
C SER A 69 -9.64 -13.34 4.70
N HIS A 70 -10.70 -12.78 5.28
CA HIS A 70 -10.74 -11.39 5.75
C HIS A 70 -9.94 -11.19 7.04
N LEU A 71 -10.08 -12.08 8.03
CA LEU A 71 -9.24 -12.07 9.23
C LEU A 71 -7.75 -12.12 8.89
N ALA A 72 -7.37 -12.96 7.92
CA ALA A 72 -5.99 -13.06 7.51
C ALA A 72 -5.50 -11.77 6.83
N SER A 73 -6.38 -11.04 6.12
CA SER A 73 -6.09 -9.70 5.62
C SER A 73 -5.91 -8.71 6.77
N GLN A 74 -6.89 -8.63 7.67
CA GLN A 74 -6.92 -7.76 8.85
C GLN A 74 -5.65 -7.88 9.72
N ILE A 75 -5.12 -9.09 9.92
CA ILE A 75 -3.90 -9.33 10.69
C ILE A 75 -2.63 -8.94 9.93
N ARG A 76 -2.65 -9.06 8.58
CA ARG A 76 -1.46 -8.81 7.74
C ARG A 76 -1.35 -7.37 7.23
N SER A 77 -2.33 -6.52 7.48
CA SER A 77 -2.35 -5.14 7.01
C SER A 77 -2.49 -4.14 8.15
N GLY A 78 -2.12 -2.89 7.87
CA GLY A 78 -2.27 -1.80 8.81
C GLY A 78 -1.48 -2.02 10.10
N GLU A 79 -2.04 -1.56 11.21
CA GLU A 79 -1.36 -1.52 12.51
C GLU A 79 -1.12 -2.90 13.12
N ASN A 80 -1.91 -3.89 12.69
CA ASN A 80 -1.82 -5.27 13.17
C ASN A 80 -0.62 -6.03 12.59
N HIS A 81 -0.03 -5.54 11.48
CA HIS A 81 1.10 -6.20 10.86
C HIS A 81 2.33 -6.14 11.78
N SER A 82 3.04 -7.24 11.95
CA SER A 82 4.19 -7.33 12.88
C SER A 82 5.35 -6.38 12.56
N MET A 83 5.40 -5.89 11.32
CA MET A 83 6.37 -4.91 10.82
C MET A 83 5.77 -3.51 10.65
N TYR A 84 4.54 -3.27 11.10
CA TYR A 84 3.97 -1.92 11.08
C TYR A 84 4.82 -0.98 11.93
N GLY A 85 5.07 0.23 11.41
CA GLY A 85 5.95 1.22 12.03
C GLY A 85 7.44 0.85 12.10
N LYS A 86 7.84 -0.37 11.70
CA LYS A 86 9.24 -0.78 11.66
C LYS A 86 9.84 -0.41 10.31
N HIS A 87 10.89 0.38 10.33
CA HIS A 87 11.67 0.72 9.14
C HIS A 87 13.01 0.01 9.16
N HIS A 88 13.43 -0.50 8.00
CA HIS A 88 14.81 -0.94 7.83
C HIS A 88 15.76 0.25 8.03
N SER A 89 16.89 0.02 8.70
CA SER A 89 17.97 1.03 8.77
C SER A 89 18.51 1.33 7.38
N GLU A 90 19.10 2.51 7.19
CA GLU A 90 19.72 2.89 5.91
C GLU A 90 20.82 1.90 5.50
N GLU A 91 21.55 1.35 6.45
CA GLU A 91 22.54 0.29 6.19
C GLU A 91 21.90 -0.97 5.61
N ILE A 92 20.78 -1.43 6.20
CA ILE A 92 20.05 -2.61 5.72
C ILE A 92 19.47 -2.34 4.32
N LYS A 93 18.88 -1.16 4.10
CA LYS A 93 18.36 -0.75 2.79
C LYS A 93 19.47 -0.74 1.74
N ARG A 94 20.64 -0.20 2.08
CA ARG A 94 21.82 -0.17 1.20
C ARG A 94 22.26 -1.59 0.84
N LYS A 95 22.40 -2.48 1.82
CA LYS A 95 22.76 -3.90 1.58
C LYS A 95 21.76 -4.60 0.66
N ILE A 96 20.45 -4.41 0.88
CA ILE A 96 19.40 -4.96 0.02
C ILE A 96 19.50 -4.39 -1.40
N SER A 97 19.73 -3.09 -1.53
CA SER A 97 19.88 -2.43 -2.83
C SER A 97 21.08 -2.97 -3.59
N GLU A 98 22.26 -3.00 -2.96
CA GLU A 98 23.50 -3.50 -3.56
C GLU A 98 23.37 -4.97 -4.00
N ALA A 99 22.75 -5.82 -3.18
CA ALA A 99 22.53 -7.23 -3.49
C ALA A 99 21.61 -7.44 -4.70
N ASN A 100 20.64 -6.55 -4.91
CA ASN A 100 19.65 -6.66 -6.00
C ASN A 100 20.04 -5.85 -7.25
N SER A 101 21.15 -5.12 -7.22
CA SER A 101 21.58 -4.22 -8.29
C SER A 101 22.68 -4.82 -9.17
N GLY A 102 22.79 -4.28 -10.39
CA GLY A 102 23.83 -4.67 -11.35
C GLY A 102 23.86 -6.18 -11.59
N GLU A 103 25.06 -6.73 -11.73
CA GLU A 103 25.29 -8.14 -12.06
C GLU A 103 24.87 -9.12 -10.96
N ARG A 104 24.73 -8.64 -9.72
CA ARG A 104 24.29 -9.45 -8.58
C ARG A 104 22.79 -9.69 -8.57
N GLY A 105 22.03 -8.82 -9.22
CA GLY A 105 20.57 -8.93 -9.30
C GLY A 105 20.17 -10.20 -10.05
N TYR A 106 19.24 -10.98 -9.47
CA TYR A 106 18.78 -12.25 -10.05
C TYR A 106 18.35 -12.13 -11.52
N TRP A 107 17.75 -11.01 -11.90
CA TRP A 107 17.26 -10.76 -13.25
C TRP A 107 18.29 -10.16 -14.21
N TYR A 108 19.51 -9.87 -13.76
CA TYR A 108 20.55 -9.30 -14.62
C TYR A 108 20.91 -10.24 -15.77
N GLY A 109 20.94 -9.71 -16.99
CA GLY A 109 21.19 -10.47 -18.22
C GLY A 109 20.09 -11.49 -18.59
N LYS A 110 19.08 -11.71 -17.74
CA LYS A 110 17.99 -12.65 -18.03
C LYS A 110 16.89 -11.94 -18.81
N THR A 111 16.48 -12.55 -19.91
CA THR A 111 15.28 -12.13 -20.65
C THR A 111 14.08 -12.98 -20.22
N LEU A 112 12.91 -12.34 -20.04
CA LEU A 112 11.71 -13.10 -19.72
C LEU A 112 11.33 -14.02 -20.89
N PRO A 113 10.95 -15.29 -20.62
CA PRO A 113 10.45 -16.19 -21.64
C PRO A 113 9.27 -15.57 -22.39
N GLU A 114 9.17 -15.84 -23.68
CA GLU A 114 8.19 -15.19 -24.55
C GLU A 114 6.74 -15.40 -24.07
N LYS A 115 6.42 -16.60 -23.55
CA LYS A 115 5.12 -16.91 -22.96
C LYS A 115 4.76 -15.96 -21.80
N ILE A 116 5.71 -15.66 -20.92
CA ILE A 116 5.50 -14.77 -19.77
C ILE A 116 5.36 -13.32 -20.26
N ARG A 117 6.19 -12.90 -21.21
CA ARG A 117 6.13 -11.56 -21.82
C ARG A 117 4.76 -11.31 -22.48
N LYS A 118 4.25 -12.29 -23.24
CA LYS A 118 2.91 -12.25 -23.83
C LYS A 118 1.83 -12.15 -22.75
N LYS A 119 1.91 -12.94 -21.68
CA LYS A 119 0.95 -12.88 -20.55
C LYS A 119 0.94 -11.51 -19.87
N MET A 120 2.10 -10.89 -19.65
CA MET A 120 2.20 -9.53 -19.10
C MET A 120 1.58 -8.50 -20.03
N SER A 121 1.84 -8.59 -21.34
CA SER A 121 1.25 -7.70 -22.34
C SER A 121 -0.28 -7.80 -22.36
N LEU A 122 -0.82 -9.03 -22.40
CA LEU A 122 -2.27 -9.28 -22.30
C LEU A 122 -2.88 -8.72 -21.01
N GLY A 123 -2.19 -8.85 -19.87
CA GLY A 123 -2.64 -8.28 -18.60
C GLY A 123 -2.72 -6.75 -18.60
N GLN A 124 -1.81 -6.06 -19.32
CA GLN A 124 -1.89 -4.61 -19.49
C GLN A 124 -3.07 -4.20 -20.37
N LEU A 125 -3.35 -4.97 -21.43
CA LEU A 125 -4.48 -4.72 -22.32
C LEU A 125 -5.82 -4.84 -21.59
N LYS A 126 -6.01 -5.92 -20.81
CA LYS A 126 -7.21 -6.12 -19.98
C LYS A 126 -7.45 -5.01 -18.96
N ARG A 127 -6.39 -4.43 -18.39
CA ARG A 127 -6.54 -3.28 -17.47
C ARG A 127 -7.15 -2.08 -18.18
N LYS A 128 -6.65 -1.73 -19.35
CA LYS A 128 -7.10 -0.56 -20.12
C LYS A 128 -8.51 -0.71 -20.70
N GLU A 129 -8.91 -1.96 -20.97
CA GLU A 129 -10.28 -2.29 -21.37
C GLU A 129 -11.28 -1.98 -20.26
N ARG A 130 -10.96 -2.33 -18.99
CA ARG A 130 -11.78 -1.96 -17.83
C ARG A 130 -11.88 -0.45 -17.63
N ASP A 131 -10.84 0.29 -18.01
CA ASP A 131 -10.79 1.75 -17.94
C ASP A 131 -11.51 2.42 -19.15
N GLY A 132 -12.21 1.66 -20.00
CA GLY A 132 -13.02 2.18 -21.12
C GLY A 132 -12.22 2.63 -22.35
N SER A 133 -10.92 2.33 -22.43
CA SER A 133 -10.03 2.78 -23.51
C SER A 133 -9.94 1.79 -24.69
N THR A 134 -11.08 1.34 -25.21
CA THR A 134 -11.17 0.23 -26.20
C THR A 134 -10.50 0.56 -27.54
N ILE A 135 -10.57 1.83 -27.99
CA ILE A 135 -9.94 2.32 -29.23
C ILE A 135 -8.41 2.12 -29.21
N LEU A 136 -7.79 2.09 -28.02
CA LEU A 136 -6.37 1.87 -27.86
C LEU A 136 -5.97 0.38 -28.00
N LEU A 137 -6.91 -0.55 -27.79
CA LEU A 137 -6.64 -1.99 -27.82
C LEU A 137 -6.46 -2.48 -29.26
N GLU A 138 -7.39 -2.17 -30.14
CA GLU A 138 -7.33 -2.55 -31.56
C GLU A 138 -6.12 -1.94 -32.27
N ALA A 139 -5.85 -0.65 -32.04
CA ALA A 139 -4.67 0.02 -32.58
C ALA A 139 -3.37 -0.66 -32.10
N LYS A 140 -3.30 -1.06 -30.82
CA LYS A 140 -2.14 -1.78 -30.28
C LYS A 140 -1.98 -3.18 -30.84
N LEU A 141 -3.07 -3.92 -31.07
CA LEU A 141 -3.02 -5.24 -31.67
C LEU A 141 -2.51 -5.16 -33.12
N LYS A 142 -2.96 -4.18 -33.90
CA LYS A 142 -2.45 -3.91 -35.26
C LYS A 142 -0.95 -3.57 -35.26
N ILE A 143 -0.51 -2.72 -34.32
CA ILE A 143 0.91 -2.39 -34.14
C ILE A 143 1.73 -3.63 -33.77
N LEU A 144 1.23 -4.47 -32.85
CA LEU A 144 1.90 -5.71 -32.45
C LEU A 144 2.00 -6.71 -33.61
N GLU A 145 0.95 -6.82 -34.44
CA GLU A 145 0.95 -7.69 -35.61
C GLU A 145 2.03 -7.26 -36.61
N TRP A 146 2.10 -5.96 -36.91
CA TRP A 146 3.10 -5.39 -37.81
C TRP A 146 4.53 -5.65 -37.33
N PHE A 147 4.79 -5.51 -36.02
CA PHE A 147 6.12 -5.75 -35.44
C PHE A 147 6.58 -7.22 -35.44
N LYS A 148 5.73 -8.19 -35.79
CA LYS A 148 6.15 -9.59 -35.94
C LYS A 148 7.02 -9.79 -37.18
N THR A 149 6.72 -9.05 -38.25
CA THR A 149 7.34 -9.19 -39.56
C THR A 149 8.23 -8.00 -39.92
N ASN A 150 8.10 -6.89 -39.20
CA ASN A 150 8.78 -5.65 -39.53
C ASN A 150 9.51 -5.08 -38.31
N ASP A 151 10.75 -4.64 -38.54
CA ASP A 151 11.51 -3.85 -37.57
C ASP A 151 10.93 -2.44 -37.45
N SER A 152 11.15 -1.79 -36.30
CA SER A 152 10.76 -0.39 -36.12
C SER A 152 11.34 0.49 -37.22
N PRO A 153 10.54 1.38 -37.85
CA PRO A 153 11.03 2.31 -38.87
C PRO A 153 12.16 3.24 -38.37
N MET A 154 12.32 3.32 -37.03
CA MET A 154 13.33 4.09 -36.33
C MET A 154 14.51 3.26 -35.82
N LYS A 155 14.52 1.93 -36.05
CA LYS A 155 15.62 1.05 -35.65
C LYS A 155 16.91 1.50 -36.34
N GLY A 156 17.96 1.74 -35.55
CA GLY A 156 19.26 2.23 -36.04
C GLY A 156 19.31 3.71 -36.40
N LYS A 157 18.19 4.45 -36.41
CA LYS A 157 18.19 5.89 -36.68
C LYS A 157 18.49 6.67 -35.39
N LYS A 158 19.35 7.69 -35.47
CA LYS A 158 19.58 8.65 -34.39
C LYS A 158 18.76 9.91 -34.65
N HIS A 159 18.06 10.40 -33.63
CA HIS A 159 17.41 11.71 -33.72
C HIS A 159 18.46 12.81 -33.97
N SER A 160 18.13 13.73 -34.87
CA SER A 160 18.93 14.92 -35.12
C SER A 160 19.08 15.75 -33.84
N GLU A 161 20.17 16.50 -33.75
CA GLU A 161 20.43 17.34 -32.59
C GLU A 161 19.30 18.34 -32.32
N LEU A 162 18.76 18.95 -33.38
CA LEU A 162 17.60 19.83 -33.29
C LEU A 162 16.38 19.11 -32.71
N THR A 163 16.08 17.88 -33.16
CA THR A 163 14.95 17.10 -32.64
C THR A 163 15.15 16.75 -31.17
N ARG A 164 16.37 16.37 -30.80
CA ARG A 164 16.74 16.05 -29.41
C ARG A 164 16.61 17.29 -28.52
N ARG A 165 16.99 18.47 -29.02
CA ARG A 165 16.81 19.77 -28.35
C ARG A 165 15.32 20.12 -28.17
N LYS A 166 14.49 19.94 -29.19
CA LYS A 166 13.03 20.15 -29.10
C LYS A 166 12.39 19.23 -28.06
N MET A 167 12.76 17.94 -28.05
CA MET A 167 12.29 17.00 -27.01
C MET A 167 12.73 17.44 -25.61
N LYS A 168 13.98 17.90 -25.44
CA LYS A 168 14.46 18.46 -24.16
C LYS A 168 13.63 19.66 -23.70
N ILE A 169 13.30 20.59 -24.61
CA ILE A 169 12.48 21.77 -24.31
C ILE A 169 11.05 21.36 -23.90
N ASN A 170 10.42 20.44 -24.62
CA ASN A 170 9.06 19.99 -24.28
C ASN A 170 8.97 19.33 -22.89
N HIS A 171 10.02 18.65 -22.45
CA HIS A 171 10.08 18.07 -21.11
C HIS A 171 10.63 19.02 -20.04
N ALA A 172 10.93 20.28 -20.36
CA ALA A 172 11.49 21.24 -19.40
C ALA A 172 10.58 21.49 -18.18
N ASN A 173 9.25 21.42 -18.39
CA ASN A 173 8.26 21.69 -17.34
C ASN A 173 8.00 20.48 -16.42
N VAL A 174 8.60 19.33 -16.69
CA VAL A 174 8.43 18.11 -15.88
C VAL A 174 9.77 17.45 -15.54
N ASN A 175 10.87 18.17 -15.77
CA ASN A 175 12.22 17.73 -15.51
C ASN A 175 12.89 18.61 -14.46
N GLY A 176 13.89 18.06 -13.78
CA GLY A 176 14.64 18.77 -12.74
C GLY A 176 13.68 19.36 -11.71
N GLU A 177 13.77 20.67 -11.50
CA GLU A 177 13.01 21.35 -10.46
C GLU A 177 11.51 21.45 -10.71
N ASN A 178 11.10 21.32 -11.98
CA ASN A 178 9.72 21.45 -12.41
C ASN A 178 8.97 20.10 -12.39
N ASN A 179 9.67 18.98 -12.15
CA ASN A 179 8.98 17.71 -11.99
C ASN A 179 8.04 17.80 -10.77
N PRO A 180 6.75 17.44 -10.87
CA PRO A 180 5.83 17.49 -9.73
C PRO A 180 6.27 16.65 -8.52
N ARG A 181 7.20 15.72 -8.73
CA ARG A 181 7.82 14.90 -7.68
C ARG A 181 9.20 15.41 -7.23
N TRP A 182 9.69 16.50 -7.80
CA TRP A 182 10.93 17.14 -7.37
C TRP A 182 10.70 17.96 -6.12
N ASN A 183 11.49 17.69 -5.08
CA ASN A 183 11.36 18.32 -3.78
C ASN A 183 12.51 19.31 -3.52
N GLY A 184 12.75 20.24 -4.44
CA GLY A 184 13.77 21.30 -4.27
C GLY A 184 15.21 20.80 -4.06
N GLY A 185 15.57 19.65 -4.65
CA GLY A 185 16.90 19.06 -4.47
C GLY A 185 17.16 18.49 -3.07
N THR A 186 16.14 18.46 -2.20
CA THR A 186 16.26 17.80 -0.90
C THR A 186 16.36 16.29 -1.10
N SER A 187 17.52 15.72 -0.76
CA SER A 187 17.54 14.34 -0.28
C SER A 187 16.79 14.31 1.06
N PHE A 188 16.62 13.11 1.62
CA PHE A 188 15.91 12.83 2.88
C PHE A 188 16.28 13.72 4.12
N LEU A 189 17.24 14.64 4.00
CA LEU A 189 17.72 15.56 5.04
C LEU A 189 17.44 17.01 4.63
N PRO A 190 16.60 17.73 5.40
CA PRO A 190 17.16 18.43 6.55
C PRO A 190 16.38 18.27 7.88
N TYR A 191 15.56 17.23 8.05
CA TYR A 191 14.70 17.11 9.26
C TYR A 191 15.15 16.04 10.24
N SER A 192 15.18 16.42 11.52
CA SER A 192 15.41 15.53 12.66
C SER A 192 14.34 14.43 12.73
N HIS A 193 14.70 13.27 13.28
CA HIS A 193 13.84 12.11 13.57
C HIS A 193 12.57 12.46 14.37
N LEU A 194 12.48 13.67 14.90
CA LEU A 194 11.35 14.20 15.66
C LEU A 194 10.16 14.68 14.78
N PHE A 195 10.26 14.70 13.44
CA PHE A 195 9.12 15.00 12.54
C PHE A 195 8.15 13.81 12.38
N THR A 196 7.72 13.28 13.52
CA THR A 196 6.86 12.10 13.66
C THR A 196 5.38 12.45 13.45
N LEU A 197 4.53 11.42 13.40
CA LEU A 197 3.07 11.60 13.40
C LEU A 197 2.57 12.42 14.60
N ILE A 198 3.27 12.36 15.73
CA ILE A 198 2.95 13.12 16.96
C ILE A 198 3.12 14.62 16.70
N LEU A 199 4.26 15.03 16.13
CA LEU A 199 4.51 16.44 15.82
C LEU A 199 3.51 16.96 14.77
N LYS A 200 3.16 16.14 13.77
CA LYS A 200 2.14 16.51 12.78
C LYS A 200 0.75 16.69 13.40
N LYS A 201 0.38 15.86 14.38
CA LYS A 201 -0.87 16.04 15.14
C LYS A 201 -0.82 17.30 16.00
N TYR A 202 0.30 17.57 16.67
CA TYR A 202 0.49 18.80 17.46
C TYR A 202 0.34 20.06 16.61
N VAL A 203 0.97 20.12 15.43
CA VAL A 203 0.87 21.28 14.54
C VAL A 203 -0.58 21.50 14.08
N ARG A 204 -1.30 20.44 13.70
CA ARG A 204 -2.73 20.56 13.35
C ARG A 204 -3.58 21.02 14.53
N ALA A 205 -3.35 20.48 15.72
CA ALA A 205 -4.07 20.89 16.92
C ALA A 205 -3.80 22.36 17.30
N ARG A 206 -2.56 22.82 17.15
CA ARG A 206 -2.17 24.23 17.34
C ARG A 206 -2.91 25.14 16.37
N ASP A 207 -3.04 24.71 15.12
CA ASP A 207 -3.66 25.48 14.04
C ASP A 207 -5.18 25.22 13.93
N GLU A 208 -5.81 24.65 14.97
CA GLU A 208 -7.24 24.33 15.05
C GLU A 208 -7.76 23.50 13.85
N TYR A 209 -6.88 22.65 13.29
CA TYR A 209 -7.15 21.85 12.10
C TYR A 209 -7.56 22.71 10.89
N GLN A 210 -7.13 23.97 10.86
CA GLN A 210 -7.35 24.92 9.78
C GLN A 210 -6.05 25.24 9.06
N CYS A 211 -6.12 25.31 7.73
CA CYS A 211 -4.98 25.75 6.94
C CYS A 211 -4.70 27.23 7.18
N GLN A 212 -3.53 27.56 7.72
CA GLN A 212 -3.14 28.96 8.01
C GLN A 212 -2.98 29.85 6.77
N PHE A 213 -2.97 29.28 5.55
CA PHE A 213 -2.88 30.04 4.31
C PHE A 213 -4.22 30.29 3.62
N CYS A 214 -5.12 29.30 3.63
CA CYS A 214 -6.41 29.40 2.92
C CYS A 214 -7.64 29.35 3.84
N GLY A 215 -7.47 29.14 5.15
CA GLY A 215 -8.54 29.14 6.15
C GLY A 215 -9.47 27.92 6.14
N ILE A 216 -9.26 26.96 5.23
CA ILE A 216 -10.11 25.78 5.11
C ILE A 216 -9.85 24.83 6.28
N SER A 217 -10.93 24.35 6.92
CA SER A 217 -10.91 23.32 7.98
C SER A 217 -10.81 21.90 7.42
N GLU A 218 -10.21 20.98 8.17
CA GLU A 218 -10.18 19.55 7.83
C GLU A 218 -11.60 18.95 7.85
N ASP A 219 -12.05 18.41 6.71
CA ASP A 219 -13.33 17.69 6.57
C ASP A 219 -13.08 16.20 6.32
N GLY A 220 -12.88 15.44 7.40
CA GLY A 220 -12.64 13.99 7.38
C GLY A 220 -11.28 13.54 6.82
N LYS A 221 -10.50 14.43 6.21
CA LYS A 221 -9.17 14.15 5.67
C LYS A 221 -8.14 15.11 6.26
N ALA A 222 -7.17 14.55 6.99
CA ALA A 222 -6.12 15.33 7.61
C ALA A 222 -5.30 16.11 6.56
N HIS A 223 -5.12 17.42 6.79
CA HIS A 223 -4.33 18.28 5.94
C HIS A 223 -2.86 17.86 5.98
N ALA A 224 -2.20 18.04 4.84
CA ALA A 224 -0.76 17.84 4.74
C ALA A 224 -0.06 18.95 5.54
N VAL A 225 0.71 18.56 6.56
CA VAL A 225 1.58 19.49 7.29
C VAL A 225 2.83 19.70 6.43
N HIS A 226 2.88 20.83 5.73
CA HIS A 226 4.01 21.24 4.90
C HIS A 226 5.12 21.87 5.74
N HIS A 227 6.37 21.72 5.30
CA HIS A 227 7.57 22.10 6.05
C HIS A 227 7.94 23.60 5.98
N MET A 228 7.09 24.44 5.39
CA MET A 228 7.41 25.84 5.08
C MET A 228 7.26 26.81 6.26
N THR A 229 6.68 26.37 7.38
CA THR A 229 6.45 27.21 8.57
C THR A 229 7.09 26.62 9.81
N MET A 230 8.37 26.27 9.70
CA MET A 230 9.24 26.14 10.87
C MET A 230 10.41 27.07 10.67
N THR A 231 10.20 28.33 11.06
CA THR A 231 11.30 29.19 11.48
C THR A 231 12.16 28.37 12.44
N LYS A 232 13.33 28.01 11.94
CA LYS A 232 14.54 27.57 12.62
C LYS A 232 14.44 27.79 14.15
N ILE A 233 14.36 26.69 14.89
CA ILE A 233 14.67 26.55 16.34
C ILE A 233 14.87 27.90 17.06
N MET A 234 13.81 28.43 17.68
CA MET A 234 13.92 29.39 18.78
C MET A 234 12.78 29.17 19.78
N ILE A 235 12.79 28.02 20.45
CA ILE A 235 12.25 27.91 21.82
C ILE A 235 13.29 27.17 22.65
N LEU A 236 14.44 27.83 22.82
CA LEU A 236 15.41 27.52 23.87
C LEU A 236 15.77 28.76 24.70
N ASN A 237 15.07 29.90 24.55
CA ASN A 237 15.31 31.12 25.32
C ASN A 237 14.02 31.79 25.81
N SER A 238 13.21 31.09 26.62
CA SER A 238 12.17 31.77 27.42
C SER A 238 11.91 31.11 28.77
N ILE A 239 12.94 30.46 29.32
CA ILE A 239 13.03 30.16 30.76
C ILE A 239 14.37 30.74 31.24
N TYR A 240 14.39 32.07 31.36
CA TYR A 240 15.08 32.86 32.38
C TYR A 240 14.43 34.24 32.40
#